data_AF-A0A7Z9GBH9-F1
#
_entry.id   AF-A0A7Z9GBH9-F1
#
_cell.length_a   1.000
_cell.length_b   1.000
_cell.length_c   1.000
_cell.angle_alpha   90.00
_cell.angle_beta   90.00
_cell.angle_gamma   90.00
#
_symmetry.space_group_name_H-M   'P 1'
#
loop_
_entity.id
_entity.type
_entity.pdbx_description
1 polymer ?
#
loop_
_entity_poly.entity_id
_entity_poly.type
_entity_poly.pdbx_seq_one_letter_code
_entity_poly.pdbx_strand_id
1 'polypeptide(L)'
;MRKVLLKKLRLDGVEVDHLTLKPNLRNMLMGRFRAVRDQLGYKLPVLLESRARIGTVPQETCFGDDAEMDGLIYRLYADLCARNVDASAIEEIMEAARLYDDQRERIRVAISEIPEHDPVQRILIHLEMGSPTDRFAPLGPRVAPTFNSFQAAIILFVDGQLTLQGVQSVAADMCENYSYDMLRLQNSLLDLVRRGVLSMVELAPVTEAFNMPVMSESSDQPLKIEQPVDYVALLEEVRAYRRKRHSKRDRVLSVLAGDD
;
A
#
# COMPACT_ATOMS: atom_id res chain seq x y z
N MET A 1 18.95 -6.61 -13.78
CA MET A 1 18.01 -6.24 -12.70
C MET A 1 17.15 -7.42 -12.22
N ARG A 2 16.28 -8.03 -13.06
CA ARG A 2 15.40 -9.16 -12.67
C ARG A 2 16.12 -10.29 -11.91
N LYS A 3 17.21 -10.84 -12.45
CA LYS A 3 17.98 -11.94 -11.83
C LYS A 3 18.52 -11.58 -10.43
N VAL A 4 18.90 -10.31 -10.23
CA VAL A 4 19.42 -9.83 -8.94
C VAL A 4 18.30 -9.75 -7.91
N LEU A 5 17.13 -9.23 -8.30
CA LEU A 5 15.96 -9.13 -7.41
C LEU A 5 15.46 -10.51 -6.99
N LEU A 6 15.31 -11.45 -7.93
CA LEU A 6 14.91 -12.83 -7.60
C LEU A 6 15.92 -13.52 -6.68
N LYS A 7 17.23 -13.26 -6.86
CA LYS A 7 18.25 -13.80 -5.97
C LYS A 7 18.13 -13.24 -4.55
N LYS A 8 17.87 -11.94 -4.41
CA LYS A 8 17.64 -11.30 -3.10
C LYS A 8 16.42 -11.88 -2.41
N LEU A 9 15.27 -11.90 -3.09
CA LEU A 9 14.03 -12.47 -2.56
C LEU A 9 14.21 -13.92 -2.11
N ARG A 10 14.96 -14.72 -2.89
CA ARG A 10 15.27 -16.10 -2.50
C ARG A 10 16.19 -16.21 -1.28
N LEU A 11 17.12 -15.27 -1.09
CA LEU A 11 17.93 -15.22 0.14
C LEU A 11 17.06 -14.92 1.36
N ASP A 12 15.99 -14.16 1.16
CA ASP A 12 15.00 -13.81 2.18
C ASP A 12 13.92 -14.91 2.36
N GLY A 13 14.07 -16.06 1.70
CA GLY A 13 13.12 -17.17 1.77
C GLY A 13 11.79 -16.93 1.04
N VAL A 14 11.69 -15.87 0.24
CA VAL A 14 10.48 -15.52 -0.50
C VAL A 14 10.42 -16.30 -1.81
N GLU A 15 9.39 -17.13 -1.95
CA GLU A 15 9.02 -17.77 -3.22
C GLU A 15 8.23 -16.79 -4.08
N VAL A 16 8.63 -16.64 -5.34
CA VAL A 16 8.07 -15.63 -6.25
C VAL A 16 7.42 -16.32 -7.44
N ASP A 17 6.09 -16.32 -7.47
CA ASP A 17 5.33 -16.84 -8.61
C ASP A 17 5.50 -15.96 -9.85
N HIS A 18 5.35 -14.65 -9.67
CA HIS A 18 5.47 -13.67 -10.74
C HIS A 18 6.23 -12.41 -10.30
N LEU A 19 7.02 -11.86 -11.22
CA LEU A 19 7.72 -10.60 -11.03
C LEU A 19 7.54 -9.73 -12.27
N THR A 20 7.01 -8.53 -12.11
CA THR A 20 6.82 -7.55 -13.20
C THR A 20 7.69 -6.33 -12.95
N LEU A 21 8.44 -5.89 -13.98
CA LEU A 21 9.33 -4.73 -13.89
C LEU A 21 8.93 -3.67 -14.92
N LYS A 22 9.00 -2.39 -14.54
CA LYS A 22 8.61 -1.27 -15.40
C LYS A 22 9.39 -1.29 -16.72
N PRO A 23 8.71 -1.27 -17.88
CA PRO A 23 9.37 -1.24 -19.18
C PRO A 23 9.77 0.21 -19.53
N ASN A 24 10.61 0.83 -18.70
CA ASN A 24 11.00 2.25 -18.84
C ASN A 24 11.57 2.56 -20.24
N LEU A 25 12.32 1.61 -20.84
CA LEU A 25 12.91 1.77 -22.17
C LEU A 25 11.86 1.83 -23.30
N ARG A 26 10.81 1.00 -23.23
CA ARG A 26 9.73 0.97 -24.24
C ARG A 26 8.91 2.26 -24.22
N ASN A 27 8.62 2.77 -23.02
CA ASN A 27 7.87 4.02 -22.85
C ASN A 27 8.65 5.24 -23.36
N MET A 28 9.98 5.24 -23.17
CA MET A 28 10.86 6.27 -23.71
C MET A 28 10.90 6.24 -25.25
N LEU A 29 10.99 5.05 -25.85
CA LEU A 29 10.97 4.87 -27.32
C LEU A 29 9.63 5.28 -27.96
N MET A 30 8.51 5.16 -27.24
CA MET A 30 7.17 5.56 -27.72
C MET A 30 6.86 7.05 -27.48
N GLY A 31 7.83 7.86 -27.01
CA GLY A 31 7.60 9.27 -26.69
C GLY A 31 6.63 9.50 -25.51
N ARG A 32 6.37 8.47 -24.71
CA ARG A 32 5.40 8.51 -23.60
C ARG A 32 6.05 9.01 -22.32
N PHE A 33 6.55 10.24 -22.33
CA PHE A 33 7.20 10.87 -21.18
C PHE A 33 6.27 10.99 -19.95
N ARG A 34 4.95 11.01 -20.15
CA ARG A 34 3.96 10.97 -19.05
C ARG A 34 3.86 9.59 -18.39
N ALA A 35 4.04 8.50 -19.15
CA ALA A 35 4.00 7.12 -18.64
C ALA A 35 5.15 6.80 -17.68
N VAL A 36 6.25 7.56 -17.72
CA VAL A 36 7.36 7.42 -16.76
C VAL A 36 6.95 7.94 -15.36
N ARG A 37 6.00 8.87 -15.30
CA ARG A 37 5.47 9.46 -14.06
C ARG A 37 4.12 8.89 -13.62
N ASP A 38 3.41 8.22 -14.53
CA ASP A 38 2.12 7.59 -14.26
C ASP A 38 2.30 6.19 -13.68
N GLN A 39 2.00 6.08 -12.39
CA GLN A 39 2.11 4.83 -11.64
C GLN A 39 0.87 3.96 -11.80
N LEU A 40 -0.30 4.59 -11.95
CA LEU A 40 -1.58 3.89 -12.03
C LEU A 40 -1.68 3.13 -13.34
N GLY A 41 -1.41 3.79 -14.47
CA GLY A 41 -1.45 3.17 -15.80
C GLY A 41 -0.43 2.06 -16.03
N TYR A 42 0.58 1.94 -15.16
CA TYR A 42 1.53 0.84 -15.20
C TYR A 42 1.11 -0.30 -14.25
N LYS A 43 0.88 -0.02 -12.97
CA LYS A 43 0.65 -1.08 -11.96
C LYS A 43 -0.74 -1.69 -12.07
N LEU A 44 -1.77 -0.89 -12.29
CA LEU A 44 -3.16 -1.38 -12.26
C LEU A 44 -3.46 -2.44 -13.34
N PRO A 45 -3.14 -2.23 -14.63
CA PRO A 45 -3.36 -3.27 -15.64
C PRO A 45 -2.57 -4.55 -15.34
N VAL A 46 -1.35 -4.42 -14.79
CA VAL A 46 -0.50 -5.57 -14.44
C VAL A 46 -1.11 -6.39 -13.32
N LEU A 47 -1.65 -5.74 -12.27
CA LEU A 47 -2.30 -6.44 -11.16
C LEU A 47 -3.53 -7.21 -11.65
N LEU A 48 -4.40 -6.55 -12.44
CA LEU A 48 -5.59 -7.17 -13.01
C LEU A 48 -5.24 -8.35 -13.93
N GLU A 49 -4.29 -8.17 -14.87
CA GLU A 49 -3.83 -9.24 -15.75
C GLU A 49 -3.16 -10.40 -15.01
N SER A 50 -2.46 -10.12 -13.91
CA SER A 50 -1.90 -11.16 -13.06
C SER A 50 -3.02 -11.95 -12.39
N ARG A 51 -4.04 -11.25 -11.85
CA ARG A 51 -5.18 -11.90 -11.20
C ARG A 51 -5.98 -12.76 -12.16
N ALA A 52 -6.22 -12.30 -13.39
CA ALA A 52 -6.90 -13.07 -14.44
C ALA A 52 -6.21 -14.41 -14.75
N ARG A 53 -4.91 -14.56 -14.44
CA ARG A 53 -4.14 -15.80 -14.66
C ARG A 53 -4.14 -16.75 -13.45
N ILE A 54 -4.49 -16.27 -12.26
CA ILE A 54 -4.51 -17.09 -11.04
C ILE A 54 -5.87 -17.77 -10.98
N GLY A 55 -5.89 -19.09 -11.22
CA GLY A 55 -7.13 -19.86 -11.34
C GLY A 55 -7.85 -20.14 -10.02
N THR A 56 -7.14 -20.16 -8.90
CA THR A 56 -7.73 -20.15 -7.55
C THR A 56 -7.88 -18.71 -7.08
N VAL A 57 -8.78 -18.48 -6.13
CA VAL A 57 -9.07 -17.15 -5.60
C VAL A 57 -8.38 -17.03 -4.24
N PRO A 58 -7.03 -16.92 -4.14
CA PRO A 58 -6.40 -16.69 -2.85
C PRO A 58 -6.81 -15.31 -2.35
N GLN A 59 -6.93 -15.24 -1.02
CA GLN A 59 -6.99 -13.99 -0.31
C GLN A 59 -5.59 -13.35 -0.31
N GLU A 60 -5.52 -12.07 -0.63
CA GLU A 60 -4.28 -11.34 -0.89
C GLU A 60 -4.01 -10.32 0.22
N THR A 61 -2.74 -10.19 0.62
CA THR A 61 -2.25 -9.03 1.37
C THR A 61 -1.30 -8.25 0.48
N CYS A 62 -1.64 -7.00 0.20
CA CYS A 62 -0.82 -6.12 -0.64
C CYS A 62 0.18 -5.34 0.21
N PHE A 63 1.44 -5.28 -0.25
CA PHE A 63 2.51 -4.51 0.40
C PHE A 63 2.97 -3.41 -0.56
N GLY A 64 3.11 -2.18 -0.05
CA GLY A 64 3.64 -1.05 -0.80
C GLY A 64 4.24 0.02 0.10
N ASP A 65 4.57 1.17 -0.49
CA ASP A 65 5.16 2.32 0.20
C ASP A 65 4.38 3.62 -0.08
N ASP A 66 4.73 4.68 0.65
CA ASP A 66 4.15 6.02 0.49
C ASP A 66 4.94 6.92 -0.48
N ALA A 67 6.00 6.40 -1.12
CA ALA A 67 6.74 7.11 -2.14
C ALA A 67 5.95 7.17 -3.46
N GLU A 68 5.21 6.10 -3.78
CA GLU A 68 4.34 6.03 -4.95
C GLU A 68 2.84 6.30 -4.61
N MET A 69 1.90 5.58 -5.24
CA MET A 69 0.45 5.70 -5.00
C MET A 69 -0.14 4.35 -4.62
N ASP A 70 0.65 3.53 -3.92
CA ASP A 70 0.39 2.09 -3.83
C ASP A 70 -0.90 1.79 -3.07
N GLY A 71 -1.16 2.53 -1.99
CA GLY A 71 -2.43 2.43 -1.26
C GLY A 71 -3.66 2.66 -2.15
N LEU A 72 -3.61 3.69 -3.00
CA LEU A 72 -4.71 4.01 -3.93
C LEU A 72 -4.84 2.94 -5.02
N ILE A 73 -3.72 2.49 -5.58
CA ILE A 73 -3.70 1.49 -6.66
C ILE A 73 -4.23 0.15 -6.15
N TYR A 74 -3.79 -0.31 -4.98
CA TYR A 74 -4.25 -1.57 -4.41
C TYR A 74 -5.71 -1.51 -3.98
N ARG A 75 -6.18 -0.38 -3.43
CA ARG A 75 -7.59 -0.23 -3.06
C ARG A 75 -8.49 -0.20 -4.31
N LEU A 76 -8.08 0.54 -5.36
CA LEU A 76 -8.78 0.53 -6.65
C LEU A 76 -8.81 -0.87 -7.26
N TYR A 77 -7.68 -1.57 -7.26
CA TYR A 77 -7.62 -2.96 -7.72
C TYR A 77 -8.62 -3.86 -6.97
N ALA A 78 -8.67 -3.78 -5.64
CA ALA A 78 -9.62 -4.55 -4.83
C ALA A 78 -11.08 -4.24 -5.21
N ASP A 79 -11.43 -2.95 -5.29
CA ASP A 79 -12.80 -2.53 -5.61
C ASP A 79 -13.22 -2.90 -7.05
N LEU A 80 -12.28 -2.91 -8.01
CA LEU A 80 -12.55 -3.37 -9.37
C LEU A 80 -12.78 -4.88 -9.44
N CYS A 81 -12.00 -5.68 -8.71
CA CYS A 81 -12.22 -7.13 -8.61
C CYS A 81 -13.56 -7.46 -7.92
N ALA A 82 -13.92 -6.68 -6.90
CA ALA A 82 -15.16 -6.82 -6.13
C ALA A 82 -16.41 -6.25 -6.83
N ARG A 83 -16.27 -5.57 -7.98
CA ARG A 83 -17.36 -4.85 -8.68
C ARG A 83 -18.00 -3.72 -7.86
N ASN A 84 -17.25 -3.14 -6.93
CA ASN A 84 -17.67 -1.98 -6.15
C ASN A 84 -17.62 -0.66 -6.95
N VAL A 85 -17.05 -0.68 -8.16
CA VAL A 85 -16.99 0.47 -9.07
C VAL A 85 -17.70 0.10 -10.36
N ASP A 86 -18.71 0.87 -10.74
CA ASP A 86 -19.47 0.65 -11.97
C ASP A 86 -18.68 1.08 -13.23
N ALA A 87 -19.14 0.63 -14.41
CA ALA A 87 -18.45 0.88 -15.67
C ALA A 87 -18.28 2.36 -16.01
N SER A 88 -19.23 3.23 -15.63
CA SER A 88 -19.12 4.68 -15.89
C SER A 88 -18.07 5.32 -14.99
N ALA A 89 -18.06 4.96 -13.71
CA ALA A 89 -17.04 5.39 -12.77
C ALA A 89 -15.64 4.88 -13.15
N ILE A 90 -15.51 3.66 -13.70
CA ILE A 90 -14.22 3.15 -14.21
C ILE A 90 -13.67 4.06 -15.32
N GLU A 91 -14.51 4.47 -16.29
CA GLU A 91 -14.07 5.37 -17.36
C GLU A 91 -13.68 6.75 -16.82
N GLU A 92 -14.44 7.30 -15.87
CA GLU A 92 -14.10 8.56 -15.20
C GLU A 92 -12.78 8.47 -14.46
N ILE A 93 -12.50 7.36 -13.77
CA ILE A 93 -11.23 7.12 -13.08
C ILE A 93 -10.08 7.02 -14.07
N MET A 94 -10.26 6.32 -15.20
CA MET A 94 -9.22 6.20 -16.22
C MET A 94 -8.92 7.54 -16.91
N GLU A 95 -9.95 8.34 -17.15
CA GLU A 95 -9.83 9.71 -17.67
C GLU A 95 -9.14 10.62 -16.65
N ALA A 96 -9.63 10.60 -15.41
CA ALA A 96 -9.05 11.32 -14.29
C ALA A 96 -7.60 10.92 -14.12
N ALA A 97 -7.21 9.64 -14.26
CA ALA A 97 -5.83 9.18 -14.20
C ALA A 97 -4.99 9.53 -15.43
N ARG A 98 -5.62 9.99 -16.54
CA ARG A 98 -4.99 10.30 -17.84
C ARG A 98 -4.30 9.08 -18.45
N LEU A 99 -4.95 7.92 -18.36
CA LEU A 99 -4.45 6.69 -18.96
C LEU A 99 -4.49 6.76 -20.49
N TYR A 100 -3.46 6.19 -21.12
CA TYR A 100 -3.41 5.99 -22.57
C TYR A 100 -4.41 4.92 -23.01
N ASP A 101 -4.91 5.02 -24.24
CA ASP A 101 -5.97 4.13 -24.76
C ASP A 101 -5.61 2.64 -24.65
N ASP A 102 -4.34 2.28 -24.89
CA ASP A 102 -3.87 0.90 -24.74
C ASP A 102 -3.86 0.43 -23.28
N GLN A 103 -3.66 1.32 -22.31
CA GLN A 103 -3.77 0.98 -20.89
C GLN A 103 -5.24 0.80 -20.48
N ARG A 104 -6.13 1.67 -20.98
CA ARG A 104 -7.58 1.56 -20.74
C ARG A 104 -8.12 0.24 -21.26
N GLU A 105 -7.73 -0.12 -22.48
CA GLU A 105 -8.18 -1.38 -23.09
C GLU A 105 -7.70 -2.59 -22.31
N ARG A 106 -6.43 -2.60 -21.88
CA ARG A 106 -5.90 -3.68 -21.02
C ARG A 106 -6.66 -3.82 -19.71
N ILE A 107 -7.05 -2.70 -19.09
CA ILE A 107 -7.86 -2.72 -17.87
C ILE A 107 -9.23 -3.32 -18.16
N ARG A 108 -9.94 -2.88 -19.22
CA ARG A 108 -11.27 -3.42 -19.57
C ARG A 108 -11.25 -4.91 -19.83
N VAL A 109 -10.30 -5.36 -20.65
CA VAL A 109 -10.13 -6.78 -20.98
C VAL A 109 -9.86 -7.59 -19.71
N ALA A 110 -8.88 -7.19 -18.89
CA ALA A 110 -8.55 -7.92 -17.67
C ALA A 110 -9.72 -7.95 -16.68
N ILE A 111 -10.44 -6.84 -16.51
CA ILE A 111 -11.65 -6.77 -15.69
C ILE A 111 -12.73 -7.73 -16.20
N SER A 112 -12.88 -7.92 -17.52
CA SER A 112 -13.87 -8.87 -18.06
C SER A 112 -13.51 -10.34 -17.85
N GLU A 113 -12.23 -10.66 -17.64
CA GLU A 113 -11.72 -12.02 -17.46
C GLU A 113 -11.69 -12.46 -15.98
N ILE A 114 -11.69 -11.51 -15.04
CA ILE A 114 -11.62 -11.80 -13.60
C ILE A 114 -13.02 -12.14 -13.05
N PRO A 115 -13.20 -13.31 -12.39
CA PRO A 115 -14.41 -13.60 -11.64
C PRO A 115 -14.68 -12.54 -10.56
N GLU A 116 -15.93 -12.15 -10.39
CA GLU A 116 -16.32 -11.21 -9.33
C GLU A 116 -16.04 -11.80 -7.95
N HIS A 117 -15.10 -11.19 -7.25
CA HIS A 117 -14.70 -11.54 -5.90
C HIS A 117 -13.80 -10.43 -5.35
N ASP A 118 -13.91 -10.13 -4.06
CA ASP A 118 -12.98 -9.22 -3.37
C ASP A 118 -11.74 -10.00 -2.88
N PRO A 119 -10.58 -9.86 -3.54
CA PRO A 119 -9.45 -10.71 -3.23
C PRO A 119 -8.59 -10.15 -2.10
N VAL A 120 -8.67 -8.86 -1.78
CA VAL A 120 -7.67 -8.20 -0.94
C VAL A 120 -8.14 -8.14 0.51
N GLN A 121 -7.47 -8.82 1.43
CA GLN A 121 -7.76 -8.70 2.87
C GLN A 121 -7.21 -7.40 3.45
N ARG A 122 -5.97 -7.06 3.10
CA ARG A 122 -5.21 -5.98 3.74
C ARG A 122 -4.25 -5.32 2.78
N ILE A 123 -4.07 -4.01 2.93
CA ILE A 123 -3.10 -3.22 2.19
C ILE A 123 -2.17 -2.55 3.20
N LEU A 124 -0.93 -3.00 3.28
CA LEU A 124 0.09 -2.47 4.17
C LEU A 124 0.96 -1.47 3.42
N ILE A 125 0.97 -0.21 3.87
CA ILE A 125 1.76 0.86 3.26
C ILE A 125 2.85 1.31 4.22
N HIS A 126 4.08 0.94 3.93
CA HIS A 126 5.22 1.39 4.71
C HIS A 126 5.50 2.88 4.45
N LEU A 127 5.56 3.67 5.52
CA LEU A 127 5.76 5.12 5.45
C LEU A 127 7.25 5.49 5.34
N GLU A 128 7.92 5.05 4.28
CA GLU A 128 9.34 5.35 4.00
C GLU A 128 9.62 6.86 3.94
N MET A 129 8.69 7.62 3.35
CA MET A 129 8.79 9.08 3.20
C MET A 129 8.18 9.85 4.37
N GLY A 130 7.65 9.16 5.38
CA GLY A 130 7.00 9.75 6.55
C GLY A 130 5.72 10.54 6.20
N SER A 131 4.98 10.09 5.18
CA SER A 131 3.71 10.75 4.82
C SER A 131 2.73 10.72 5.99
N PRO A 132 1.95 11.81 6.19
CA PRO A 132 0.90 11.83 7.19
C PRO A 132 -0.09 10.66 7.03
N THR A 133 -0.45 9.99 8.14
CA THR A 133 -1.31 8.80 8.12
C THR A 133 -2.77 9.11 7.76
N ASP A 134 -3.23 10.33 8.05
CA ASP A 134 -4.57 10.84 7.72
C ASP A 134 -4.83 10.87 6.20
N ARG A 135 -3.79 11.03 5.39
CA ARG A 135 -3.87 10.94 3.93
C ARG A 135 -4.44 9.60 3.42
N PHE A 136 -4.31 8.54 4.21
CA PHE A 136 -4.83 7.21 3.85
C PHE A 136 -6.26 6.98 4.37
N ALA A 137 -6.80 7.88 5.21
CA ALA A 137 -8.15 7.71 5.77
C ALA A 137 -9.25 7.58 4.71
N PRO A 138 -9.24 8.34 3.58
CA PRO A 138 -10.22 8.17 2.51
C PRO A 138 -10.19 6.81 1.80
N LEU A 139 -9.09 6.06 1.94
CA LEU A 139 -8.96 4.72 1.34
C LEU A 139 -9.55 3.61 2.23
N GLY A 140 -10.08 3.97 3.40
CA GLY A 140 -10.74 3.05 4.31
C GLY A 140 -9.80 2.24 5.21
N PRO A 141 -10.38 1.49 6.18
CA PRO A 141 -9.66 0.73 7.20
C PRO A 141 -8.75 -0.37 6.67
N ARG A 142 -9.01 -0.86 5.44
CA ARG A 142 -8.21 -1.91 4.80
C ARG A 142 -6.79 -1.43 4.46
N VAL A 143 -6.63 -0.13 4.22
CA VAL A 143 -5.32 0.49 3.98
C VAL A 143 -4.71 0.90 5.32
N ALA A 144 -3.73 0.12 5.78
CA ALA A 144 -3.04 0.34 7.03
C ALA A 144 -1.64 0.91 6.78
N PRO A 145 -1.42 2.22 7.01
CA PRO A 145 -0.09 2.79 6.99
C PRO A 145 0.71 2.34 8.21
N THR A 146 1.95 1.89 7.99
CA THR A 146 2.85 1.35 9.00
C THR A 146 4.20 2.08 9.02
N PHE A 147 4.70 2.37 10.21
CA PHE A 147 6.00 3.02 10.42
C PHE A 147 7.16 2.02 10.46
N ASN A 148 6.88 0.74 10.73
CA ASN A 148 7.91 -0.28 10.86
C ASN A 148 7.36 -1.69 10.65
N SER A 149 8.27 -2.66 10.53
CA SER A 149 7.95 -4.07 10.32
C SER A 149 7.19 -4.71 11.48
N PHE A 150 7.37 -4.23 12.72
CA PHE A 150 6.64 -4.74 13.88
C PHE A 150 5.13 -4.43 13.76
N GLN A 151 4.76 -3.23 13.32
CA GLN A 151 3.35 -2.91 13.06
C GLN A 151 2.76 -3.80 11.96
N ALA A 152 3.50 -4.01 10.87
CA ALA A 152 3.07 -4.90 9.80
C ALA A 152 2.90 -6.34 10.31
N ALA A 153 3.84 -6.85 11.10
CA ALA A 153 3.78 -8.20 11.68
C ALA A 153 2.56 -8.38 12.60
N ILE A 154 2.25 -7.39 13.44
CA ILE A 154 1.05 -7.41 14.29
C ILE A 154 -0.23 -7.49 13.45
N ILE A 155 -0.34 -6.66 12.40
CA ILE A 155 -1.52 -6.68 11.53
C ILE A 155 -1.65 -8.03 10.82
N LEU A 156 -0.54 -8.58 10.30
CA LEU A 156 -0.53 -9.91 9.69
C LEU A 156 -0.91 -11.02 10.68
N PHE A 157 -0.54 -10.88 11.95
CA PHE A 157 -0.98 -11.82 12.99
C PHE A 157 -2.48 -11.75 13.23
N VAL A 158 -3.04 -10.54 13.38
CA VAL A 158 -4.49 -10.36 13.52
C VAL A 158 -5.25 -10.88 12.30
N ASP A 159 -4.68 -10.68 11.11
CA ASP A 159 -5.24 -11.16 9.84
C ASP A 159 -5.07 -12.69 9.64
N GLY A 160 -4.41 -13.40 10.57
CA GLY A 160 -4.19 -14.85 10.53
C GLY A 160 -3.08 -15.31 9.58
N GLN A 161 -2.30 -14.38 9.05
CA GLN A 161 -1.22 -14.62 8.07
C GLN A 161 0.15 -14.84 8.73
N LEU A 162 0.31 -14.44 9.99
CA LEU A 162 1.53 -14.62 10.75
C LEU A 162 1.23 -15.25 12.11
N THR A 163 2.11 -16.11 12.62
CA THR A 163 1.97 -16.67 13.96
C THR A 163 2.48 -15.69 15.01
N LEU A 164 2.07 -15.86 16.26
CA LEU A 164 2.59 -15.06 17.39
C LEU A 164 4.12 -15.20 17.51
N GLN A 165 4.66 -16.40 17.29
CA GLN A 165 6.10 -16.63 17.24
C GLN A 165 6.76 -15.83 16.11
N GLY A 166 6.11 -15.73 14.94
CA GLY A 166 6.57 -14.88 13.85
C GLY A 166 6.66 -13.40 14.25
N VAL A 167 5.66 -12.89 14.98
CA VAL A 167 5.68 -11.53 15.54
C VAL A 167 6.85 -11.34 16.52
N GLN A 168 7.09 -12.32 17.39
CA GLN A 168 8.22 -12.29 18.33
C GLN A 168 9.57 -12.29 17.60
N SER A 169 9.72 -13.08 16.54
CA SER A 169 10.94 -13.09 15.72
C SER A 169 11.19 -11.73 15.06
N VAL A 170 10.16 -11.08 14.51
CA VAL A 170 10.30 -9.73 13.93
C VAL A 170 10.67 -8.71 14.99
N ALA A 171 10.06 -8.77 16.17
CA ALA A 171 10.39 -7.90 17.28
C ALA A 171 11.85 -8.07 17.75
N ALA A 172 12.32 -9.31 17.88
CA ALA A 172 13.69 -9.62 18.25
C ALA A 172 14.68 -9.09 17.21
N ASP A 173 14.44 -9.35 15.91
CA ASP A 173 15.28 -8.85 14.81
C ASP A 173 15.36 -7.31 14.82
N MET A 174 14.24 -6.63 15.06
CA MET A 174 14.21 -5.17 15.19
C MET A 174 15.06 -4.65 16.36
N CYS A 175 15.02 -5.32 17.51
CA CYS A 175 15.83 -4.96 18.67
C CYS A 175 17.33 -5.23 18.43
N GLU A 176 17.67 -6.38 17.84
CA GLU A 176 19.04 -6.80 17.62
C GLU A 176 19.73 -6.03 16.50
N ASN A 177 19.04 -5.82 15.37
CA ASN A 177 19.65 -5.31 14.14
C ASN A 177 19.27 -3.87 13.79
N TYR A 178 18.21 -3.32 14.37
CA TYR A 178 17.65 -2.00 13.99
C TYR A 178 17.52 -1.01 15.14
N SER A 179 18.20 -1.24 16.26
CA SER A 179 18.26 -0.31 17.42
C SER A 179 16.87 0.06 17.99
N TYR A 180 15.93 -0.89 17.93
CA TYR A 180 14.69 -0.78 18.69
C TYR A 180 14.92 -1.26 20.13
N ASP A 181 14.18 -0.66 21.06
CA ASP A 181 14.03 -1.17 22.42
C ASP A 181 12.56 -1.54 22.65
N MET A 182 12.29 -2.20 23.78
CA MET A 182 10.93 -2.62 24.11
C MET A 182 9.96 -1.45 24.25
N LEU A 183 10.44 -0.29 24.71
CA LEU A 183 9.60 0.91 24.84
C LEU A 183 9.15 1.43 23.46
N ARG A 184 10.05 1.44 22.46
CA ARG A 184 9.73 1.80 21.07
C ARG A 184 8.76 0.82 20.45
N LEU A 185 8.93 -0.48 20.68
CA LEU A 185 7.98 -1.49 20.20
C LEU A 185 6.61 -1.32 20.84
N GLN A 186 6.55 -1.04 22.15
CA GLN A 186 5.30 -0.75 22.84
C GLN A 186 4.62 0.51 22.28
N ASN A 187 5.36 1.60 22.09
CA ASN A 187 4.83 2.82 21.47
C ASN A 187 4.30 2.56 20.04
N SER A 188 5.01 1.70 19.30
CA SER A 188 4.61 1.28 17.96
C SER A 188 3.31 0.47 17.95
N LEU A 189 3.10 -0.40 18.94
CA LEU A 189 1.84 -1.13 19.11
C LEU A 189 0.70 -0.18 19.50
N LEU A 190 0.93 0.70 20.49
CA LEU A 190 -0.07 1.66 20.96
C LEU A 190 -0.48 2.65 19.87
N ASP A 191 0.43 3.01 18.96
CA ASP A 191 0.10 3.83 17.79
C ASP A 191 -0.98 3.18 16.89
N LEU A 192 -0.98 1.86 16.71
CA LEU A 192 -2.01 1.16 15.93
C LEU A 192 -3.39 1.32 16.56
N VAL A 193 -3.45 1.25 17.89
CA VAL A 193 -4.69 1.42 18.67
C VAL A 193 -5.17 2.86 18.60
N ARG A 194 -4.28 3.83 18.86
CA ARG A 194 -4.60 5.26 18.85
C ARG A 194 -5.12 5.75 17.50
N ARG A 195 -4.71 5.13 16.40
CA ARG A 195 -5.16 5.45 15.04
C ARG A 195 -6.42 4.68 14.61
N GLY A 196 -6.96 3.82 15.48
CA GLY A 196 -8.10 2.96 15.18
C GLY A 196 -7.81 1.93 14.08
N VAL A 197 -6.55 1.51 13.92
CA VAL A 197 -6.17 0.46 12.95
C VAL A 197 -6.53 -0.92 13.50
N LEU A 198 -6.30 -1.14 14.80
CA LEU A 198 -6.62 -2.36 15.54
C LEU A 198 -7.21 -2.00 16.90
N SER A 199 -8.07 -2.86 17.42
CA SER A 199 -8.61 -2.76 18.78
C SER A 199 -7.68 -3.40 19.81
N MET A 200 -7.82 -3.02 21.08
CA MET A 200 -7.12 -3.69 22.19
C MET A 200 -7.51 -5.16 22.33
N VAL A 201 -8.71 -5.55 21.90
CA VAL A 201 -9.17 -6.95 21.93
C VAL A 201 -8.37 -7.80 20.95
N GLU A 202 -8.17 -7.31 19.72
CA GLU A 202 -7.35 -7.99 18.70
C GLU A 202 -5.88 -8.10 19.11
N LEU A 203 -5.39 -7.15 19.90
CA LEU A 203 -4.00 -7.10 20.35
C LEU A 203 -3.73 -7.86 21.65
N ALA A 204 -4.75 -8.33 22.36
CA ALA A 204 -4.58 -8.98 23.66
C ALA A 204 -3.51 -10.08 23.67
N PRO A 205 -3.46 -11.02 22.70
CA PRO A 205 -2.44 -12.06 22.66
C PRO A 205 -1.02 -11.51 22.50
N VAL A 206 -0.86 -10.43 21.73
CA VAL A 206 0.44 -9.78 21.53
C VAL A 206 0.86 -9.07 22.80
N THR A 207 -0.04 -8.30 23.43
CA THR A 207 0.29 -7.57 24.66
C THR A 207 0.68 -8.51 25.80
N GLU A 208 0.01 -9.65 25.93
CA GLU A 208 0.33 -10.70 26.89
C GLU A 208 1.72 -11.31 26.60
N ALA A 209 1.99 -11.68 25.34
CA ALA A 209 3.24 -12.31 24.94
C ALA A 209 4.48 -11.45 25.19
N PHE A 210 4.34 -10.13 25.14
CA PHE A 210 5.43 -9.19 25.40
C PHE A 210 5.44 -8.63 26.83
N ASN A 211 4.57 -9.11 27.73
CA ASN A 211 4.36 -8.56 29.08
C ASN A 211 4.15 -7.03 29.06
N MET A 212 3.49 -6.52 28.02
CA MET A 212 3.20 -5.10 27.90
C MET A 212 1.99 -4.77 28.78
N PRO A 213 2.02 -3.68 29.57
CA PRO A 213 0.88 -3.29 30.37
C PRO A 213 -0.34 -3.08 29.46
N VAL A 214 -1.42 -3.80 29.74
CA VAL A 214 -2.72 -3.58 29.12
C VAL A 214 -3.21 -2.24 29.63
N MET A 215 -2.97 -1.18 28.86
CA MET A 215 -3.54 0.12 29.20
C MET A 215 -5.05 0.03 29.03
N SER A 216 -5.79 0.33 30.10
CA SER A 216 -7.25 0.41 30.11
C SER A 216 -7.79 1.65 29.39
N GLU A 217 -6.95 2.31 28.58
CA GLU A 217 -7.42 3.40 27.73
C GLU A 217 -8.30 2.76 26.65
N SER A 218 -9.60 2.86 26.87
CA SER A 218 -10.57 2.92 25.79
C SER A 218 -10.07 3.95 24.81
N SER A 219 -9.41 3.51 23.73
CA SER A 219 -9.30 4.33 22.53
C SER A 219 -10.74 4.57 22.09
N ASP A 220 -11.29 5.71 22.50
CA ASP A 220 -12.61 6.21 22.09
C ASP A 220 -12.70 6.50 20.59
N GLN A 221 -11.62 6.23 19.82
CA GLN A 221 -11.74 6.18 18.37
C GLN A 221 -12.45 4.88 17.96
N PRO A 222 -13.67 4.98 17.40
CA PRO A 222 -14.33 3.82 16.83
C PRO A 222 -13.45 3.23 15.72
N LEU A 223 -13.47 1.90 15.59
CA LEU A 223 -12.86 1.23 14.45
C LEU A 223 -13.38 1.87 13.16
N LYS A 224 -12.45 2.16 12.25
CA LYS A 224 -12.80 2.75 10.95
C LYS A 224 -13.66 1.74 10.18
N ILE A 225 -14.78 2.19 9.63
CA ILE A 225 -15.70 1.38 8.83
C ILE A 225 -15.36 1.59 7.34
N GLU A 226 -15.52 0.56 6.52
CA GLU A 226 -15.39 0.72 5.06
C GLU A 226 -16.43 1.70 4.51
N GLN A 227 -15.97 2.58 3.62
CA GLN A 227 -16.80 3.55 2.92
C GLN A 227 -16.46 3.52 1.43
N PRO A 228 -17.42 3.86 0.54
CA PRO A 228 -17.12 4.08 -0.87
C PRO A 228 -16.01 5.12 -1.03
N VAL A 229 -15.09 4.86 -1.97
CA VAL A 229 -13.92 5.70 -2.21
C VAL A 229 -14.17 6.60 -3.43
N ASP A 230 -14.03 7.92 -3.26
CA ASP A 230 -14.01 8.86 -4.39
C ASP A 230 -12.62 8.88 -5.03
N TYR A 231 -12.40 7.96 -5.97
CA TYR A 231 -11.13 7.80 -6.66
C TYR A 231 -10.75 9.02 -7.51
N VAL A 232 -11.72 9.71 -8.10
CA VAL A 232 -11.46 10.88 -8.94
C VAL A 232 -10.91 12.01 -8.09
N ALA A 233 -11.58 12.34 -6.97
CA ALA A 233 -11.12 13.35 -6.03
C ALA A 233 -9.70 13.03 -5.50
N LEU A 234 -9.45 11.78 -5.10
CA LEU A 234 -8.13 11.38 -4.61
C LEU A 234 -7.03 11.50 -5.66
N LEU A 235 -7.30 11.16 -6.92
CA LEU A 235 -6.34 11.35 -8.00
C LEU A 235 -6.01 12.83 -8.24
N GLU A 236 -6.98 13.71 -8.10
CA GLU A 236 -6.77 15.15 -8.19
C GLU A 236 -5.95 15.70 -7.02
N GLU A 237 -6.24 15.27 -5.79
CA GLU A 237 -5.48 15.64 -4.59
C GLU A 237 -4.01 15.21 -4.69
N VAL A 238 -3.75 13.97 -5.10
CA VAL A 238 -2.37 13.47 -5.25
C VAL A 238 -1.60 14.30 -6.29
N ARG A 239 -2.26 14.71 -7.38
CA ARG A 239 -1.65 15.59 -8.38
C ARG A 239 -1.38 16.99 -7.83
N ALA A 240 -2.30 17.55 -7.05
CA ALA A 240 -2.11 18.85 -6.41
C ALA A 240 -0.92 18.79 -5.42
N TYR A 241 -0.83 17.73 -4.63
CA TYR A 241 0.26 17.50 -3.69
C TYR A 241 1.62 17.38 -4.39
N ARG A 242 1.72 16.59 -5.47
CA ARG A 242 2.96 16.46 -6.26
C ARG A 242 3.39 17.78 -6.89
N ARG A 243 2.46 18.59 -7.39
CA ARG A 243 2.74 19.95 -7.91
C ARG A 243 3.33 20.86 -6.84
N LYS A 244 2.72 20.90 -5.64
CA LYS A 244 3.23 21.69 -4.51
C LYS A 244 4.63 21.26 -4.07
N ARG A 245 4.91 19.95 -4.01
CA ARG A 245 6.21 19.41 -3.60
C ARG A 245 7.32 19.72 -4.61
N HIS A 246 7.03 19.63 -5.91
CA HIS A 246 7.98 20.05 -6.95
C HIS A 246 8.29 21.55 -6.85
N SER A 247 7.28 22.41 -6.75
CA SER A 247 7.48 23.85 -6.59
C SER A 247 8.32 24.21 -5.36
N LYS A 248 8.09 23.55 -4.21
CA LYS A 248 8.88 23.78 -2.99
C LYS A 248 10.33 23.31 -3.15
N ARG A 249 10.56 22.18 -3.82
CA ARG A 249 11.91 21.65 -4.08
C ARG A 249 12.68 22.54 -5.06
N ASP A 250 12.04 23.04 -6.10
CA ASP A 250 12.66 23.95 -7.07
C ASP A 250 13.03 25.29 -6.42
N ARG A 251 12.18 25.79 -5.50
CA ARG A 251 12.47 26.99 -4.70
C ARG A 251 13.65 26.81 -3.74
N VAL A 252 13.77 25.62 -3.14
CA VAL A 252 14.92 25.31 -2.25
C VAL A 252 16.21 25.19 -3.06
N LEU A 253 16.13 24.61 -4.26
CA LEU A 253 17.29 24.50 -5.15
C LEU A 253 17.72 25.85 -5.74
N SER A 254 16.78 26.76 -6.05
CA SER A 254 17.12 28.11 -6.51
C SER A 254 17.81 28.94 -5.40
N VAL A 255 17.33 28.84 -4.16
CA VAL A 255 17.95 29.49 -2.99
C VAL A 255 19.36 28.94 -2.71
N LEU A 256 19.59 27.64 -2.94
CA LEU A 256 20.91 27.02 -2.79
C LEU A 256 21.86 27.28 -3.97
N ALA A 257 21.33 27.65 -5.14
CA ALA A 257 22.11 27.94 -6.35
C ALA A 257 22.63 29.39 -6.41
N GLY A 258 22.20 30.27 -5.50
CA GLY A 258 22.72 31.64 -5.39
C GLY A 258 22.24 32.61 -6.48
N ASP A 259 21.07 32.36 -7.08
CA ASP A 259 20.40 33.32 -7.96
C ASP A 259 19.53 34.27 -7.10
N ASP A 260 20.16 35.29 -6.52
CA ASP A 260 19.54 36.55 -6.07
C ASP A 260 20.27 37.73 -6.75
#